data_AF-W5PDI9-F1
#
_entry.id   AF-W5PDI9-F1
#
_cell.length_a   1.000
_cell.length_b   1.000
_cell.length_c   1.000
_cell.angle_alpha   90.00
_cell.angle_beta   90.00
_cell.angle_gamma   90.00
#
_symmetry.space_group_name_H-M   'P 1'
#
loop_
_entity.id
_entity.type
_entity.pdbx_description
1 polymer ?
#
loop_
_entity_poly.entity_id
_entity_poly.type
_entity_poly.pdbx_seq_one_letter_code
_entity_poly.pdbx_strand_id
1 'polypeptide(L)'
;MDPDLQLDIITELDLVNTTLGVTQVSGLHNTSKAFLFQDAEREIHAAPHVSEKLIQLFRNKSEFTFLATVQQKPSTSGVILSIRELEHSYFELESSGLRDEIRYHYMHSGRPRTEALPYRLADGQWHRVALSVSASHLLLHIDCNRIYERVIDPPETNLPPGSNLWLGQRNQKHGLFKGIIQDGKIIFMPNGYITQCPNLNRTCPTCSDFLSLVQGIMDLQELLAKMTAKLNYAETRLSQLENCHCEKTCQVSGLLYRDQDSWVDGDHCRNCTCKSGAVECRRMSCPPLNCSPDSLPVHIAGQCCKVCRPKCIYGGKVLAEGQRILSKNCQECRGGVLVKITEACPLLNCSEKDHILPENQCCSVCRGHNFCAEGPKCGENSECKNWNTKATCECKNGYISVQGDSAYCE
;
A
#
# COMPACT_ATOMS: atom_id res chain seq x y z
N MET A 1 -14.89 17.80 -18.83
CA MET A 1 -15.21 19.09 -19.49
C MET A 1 -15.51 20.08 -18.38
N ASP A 2 -14.92 21.27 -18.42
CA ASP A 2 -15.16 22.29 -17.40
C ASP A 2 -16.62 22.76 -17.48
N PRO A 3 -17.45 22.57 -16.44
CA PRO A 3 -18.84 23.02 -16.43
C PRO A 3 -18.96 24.55 -16.59
N ASP A 4 -17.91 25.32 -16.31
CA ASP A 4 -17.91 26.77 -16.40
C ASP A 4 -17.81 27.29 -17.85
N LEU A 5 -17.55 26.41 -18.83
CA LEU A 5 -17.43 26.76 -20.26
C LEU A 5 -18.61 26.27 -21.12
N GLN A 6 -19.72 25.87 -20.49
CA GLN A 6 -20.94 25.48 -21.18
C GLN A 6 -22.18 26.11 -20.54
N LEU A 7 -23.20 26.33 -21.36
CA LEU A 7 -24.54 26.68 -20.93
C LEU A 7 -25.53 25.64 -21.48
N ASP A 8 -26.13 24.85 -20.59
CA ASP A 8 -27.18 23.90 -20.93
C ASP A 8 -28.54 24.62 -20.91
N ILE A 9 -28.97 25.08 -22.08
CA ILE A 9 -30.14 25.94 -22.22
C ILE A 9 -31.41 25.19 -21.81
N ILE A 10 -31.50 23.89 -22.13
CA ILE A 10 -32.67 23.08 -21.78
C ILE A 10 -32.84 22.97 -20.27
N THR A 11 -31.74 22.85 -19.53
CA THR A 11 -31.76 22.73 -18.07
C THR A 11 -31.99 24.09 -17.40
N GLU A 12 -31.36 25.16 -17.90
CA GLU A 12 -31.45 26.51 -17.32
C GLU A 12 -32.81 27.19 -17.56
N LEU A 13 -33.58 26.73 -18.56
CA LEU A 13 -34.93 27.23 -18.83
C LEU A 13 -36.03 26.54 -18.00
N ASP A 14 -35.70 25.58 -17.14
CA ASP A 14 -36.60 24.76 -16.30
C ASP A 14 -38.02 24.58 -16.90
N LEU A 15 -38.08 24.05 -18.12
CA LEU A 15 -39.30 23.94 -18.95
C LEU A 15 -40.35 22.94 -18.41
N VAL A 16 -40.30 22.58 -17.13
CA VAL A 16 -41.16 21.56 -16.54
C VAL A 16 -42.43 22.19 -15.95
N ASN A 17 -43.58 21.80 -16.51
CA ASN A 17 -44.95 22.07 -16.06
C ASN A 17 -45.50 23.52 -16.14
N THR A 18 -44.69 24.54 -16.46
CA THR A 18 -45.11 25.95 -16.29
C THR A 18 -45.17 26.79 -17.56
N THR A 19 -44.72 26.30 -18.72
CA THR A 19 -44.72 27.08 -19.97
C THR A 19 -45.84 26.66 -20.93
N LEU A 20 -46.77 27.59 -21.18
CA LEU A 20 -47.85 27.43 -22.16
C LEU A 20 -47.25 27.09 -23.55
N GLY A 21 -47.79 26.07 -24.22
CA GLY A 21 -47.37 25.70 -25.58
C GLY A 21 -46.11 24.82 -25.66
N VAL A 22 -45.56 24.37 -24.52
CA VAL A 22 -44.44 23.43 -24.45
C VAL A 22 -44.82 22.20 -23.64
N THR A 23 -44.47 21.02 -24.14
CA THR A 23 -44.73 19.76 -23.45
C THR A 23 -43.50 18.87 -23.48
N GLN A 24 -43.10 18.31 -22.35
CA GLN A 24 -42.00 17.35 -22.29
C GLN A 24 -42.42 16.04 -22.99
N VAL A 25 -41.56 15.51 -23.84
CA VAL A 25 -41.78 14.30 -24.63
C VAL A 25 -40.55 13.39 -24.61
N SER A 26 -40.68 12.17 -25.13
CA SER A 26 -39.52 11.29 -25.35
C SER A 26 -38.70 11.81 -26.53
N GLY A 27 -37.39 11.93 -26.33
CA GLY A 27 -36.45 12.42 -27.35
C GLY A 27 -35.84 11.31 -28.22
N LEU A 28 -34.80 11.66 -28.96
CA LEU A 28 -33.97 10.72 -29.73
C LEU A 28 -33.30 9.68 -28.82
N HIS A 29 -32.94 10.09 -27.60
CA HIS A 29 -32.39 9.20 -26.57
C HIS A 29 -32.88 9.59 -25.17
N ASN A 30 -32.71 8.68 -24.21
CA ASN A 30 -33.28 8.80 -22.86
C ASN A 30 -32.38 9.51 -21.83
N THR A 31 -31.19 9.96 -22.23
CA THR A 31 -30.20 10.58 -21.30
C THR A 31 -30.50 12.04 -20.97
N SER A 32 -31.36 12.70 -21.75
CA SER A 32 -31.74 14.11 -21.56
C SER A 32 -33.21 14.34 -21.87
N LYS A 33 -33.75 15.46 -21.38
CA LYS A 33 -35.15 15.84 -21.61
C LYS A 33 -35.32 16.43 -23.01
N ALA A 34 -36.42 16.10 -23.67
CA ALA A 34 -36.83 16.68 -24.94
C ALA A 34 -38.17 17.40 -24.78
N PHE A 35 -38.34 18.50 -25.51
CA PHE A 35 -39.53 19.35 -25.41
C PHE A 35 -40.17 19.56 -26.77
N LEU A 36 -41.46 19.29 -26.86
CA LEU A 36 -42.30 19.55 -28.02
C LEU A 36 -42.83 20.99 -27.95
N PHE A 37 -42.49 21.78 -28.97
CA PHE A 37 -42.92 23.15 -29.18
C PHE A 37 -44.15 23.15 -30.09
N GLN A 38 -45.31 23.45 -29.52
CA GLN A 38 -46.60 23.42 -30.22
C GLN A 38 -46.85 24.71 -31.01
N ASP A 39 -47.85 24.69 -31.89
CA ASP A 39 -48.27 25.86 -32.67
C ASP A 39 -49.23 26.75 -31.87
N ALA A 40 -48.76 27.29 -30.75
CA ALA A 40 -49.52 28.14 -29.84
C ALA A 40 -48.67 29.34 -29.40
N GLU A 41 -49.34 30.41 -28.94
CA GLU A 41 -48.69 31.53 -28.26
C GLU A 41 -47.93 31.02 -27.03
N ARG A 42 -46.70 31.47 -26.91
CA ARG A 42 -45.78 31.02 -25.87
C ARG A 42 -44.66 32.01 -25.67
N GLU A 43 -44.06 31.97 -24.50
CA GLU A 43 -43.01 32.88 -24.11
C GLU A 43 -41.90 32.12 -23.40
N ILE A 44 -40.93 31.67 -24.19
CA ILE A 44 -39.79 30.87 -23.73
C ILE A 44 -38.52 31.69 -23.89
N HIS A 45 -38.21 32.43 -22.84
CA HIS A 45 -36.93 33.10 -22.70
C HIS A 45 -36.28 32.75 -21.37
N ALA A 46 -34.98 32.94 -21.29
CA ALA A 46 -34.22 32.65 -20.09
C ALA A 46 -34.46 33.68 -19.00
N ALA A 47 -34.42 33.23 -17.75
CA ALA A 47 -34.46 34.12 -16.60
C ALA A 47 -33.29 35.11 -16.65
N PRO A 48 -33.42 36.32 -16.09
CA PRO A 48 -32.40 37.37 -16.18
C PRO A 48 -30.99 36.92 -15.76
N HIS A 49 -30.87 36.11 -14.70
CA HIS A 49 -29.58 35.60 -14.22
C HIS A 49 -28.90 34.65 -15.22
N VAL A 50 -29.66 33.88 -16.00
CA VAL A 50 -29.13 33.00 -17.06
C VAL A 50 -28.65 33.85 -18.24
N SER A 51 -29.40 34.89 -18.60
CA SER A 51 -29.02 35.85 -19.64
C SER A 51 -27.74 36.62 -19.24
N GLU A 52 -27.60 37.04 -17.99
CA GLU A 52 -26.38 37.66 -17.47
C GLU A 52 -25.17 36.70 -17.54
N LYS A 53 -25.36 35.44 -17.13
CA LYS A 53 -24.33 34.40 -17.26
C LYS A 53 -23.91 34.19 -18.72
N LEU A 54 -24.86 34.16 -19.66
CA LEU A 54 -24.61 34.08 -21.09
C LEU A 54 -23.78 35.28 -21.59
N ILE A 55 -24.16 36.50 -21.21
CA ILE A 55 -23.42 37.73 -21.57
C ILE A 55 -21.98 37.67 -21.06
N GLN A 56 -21.78 37.19 -19.84
CA GLN A 56 -20.43 36.99 -19.27
C GLN A 56 -19.63 35.94 -20.03
N LEU A 57 -20.26 34.83 -20.44
CA LEU A 57 -19.60 33.78 -21.21
C LEU A 57 -19.21 34.23 -22.62
N PHE A 58 -20.02 35.07 -23.27
CA PHE A 58 -19.69 35.64 -24.59
C PHE A 58 -18.56 36.68 -24.52
N ARG A 59 -18.44 37.41 -23.40
CA ARG A 59 -17.43 38.47 -23.21
C ARG A 59 -16.01 37.91 -23.41
N ASN A 60 -15.26 38.51 -24.32
CA ASN A 60 -13.89 38.14 -24.68
C ASN A 60 -13.71 36.70 -25.19
N LYS A 61 -14.78 36.02 -25.59
CA LYS A 61 -14.69 34.76 -26.34
C LYS A 61 -14.91 35.05 -27.81
N SER A 62 -14.02 34.53 -28.65
CA SER A 62 -14.13 34.60 -30.13
C SER A 62 -14.56 33.27 -30.74
N GLU A 63 -14.75 32.24 -29.90
CA GLU A 63 -15.10 30.90 -30.35
C GLU A 63 -16.21 30.31 -29.46
N PHE A 64 -17.25 29.83 -30.12
CA PHE A 64 -18.36 29.15 -29.46
C PHE A 64 -19.03 28.17 -30.43
N THR A 65 -19.73 27.19 -29.88
CA THR A 65 -20.52 26.22 -30.65
C THR A 65 -21.91 26.10 -30.05
N PHE A 66 -22.94 26.32 -30.87
CA PHE A 66 -24.30 25.96 -30.53
C PHE A 66 -24.60 24.53 -30.97
N LEU A 67 -25.19 23.75 -30.08
CA LEU A 67 -25.59 22.36 -30.30
C LEU A 67 -27.08 22.22 -30.02
N ALA A 68 -27.78 21.47 -30.87
CA ALA A 68 -29.13 21.00 -30.58
C ALA A 68 -29.41 19.70 -31.34
N THR A 69 -30.28 18.87 -30.79
CA THR A 69 -30.89 17.73 -31.46
C THR A 69 -32.34 18.12 -31.73
N VAL A 70 -32.73 18.22 -33.00
CA VAL A 70 -34.03 18.77 -33.40
C VAL A 70 -34.80 17.80 -34.30
N GLN A 71 -36.11 17.77 -34.14
CA GLN A 71 -37.04 17.15 -35.09
C GLN A 71 -38.10 18.18 -35.45
N GLN A 72 -38.01 18.75 -36.65
CA GLN A 72 -38.89 19.84 -37.06
C GLN A 72 -40.06 19.32 -37.90
N LYS A 73 -41.25 19.89 -37.67
CA LYS A 73 -42.44 19.57 -38.46
C LYS A 73 -42.20 19.92 -39.94
N PRO A 74 -42.53 19.03 -40.89
CA PRO A 74 -42.23 19.24 -42.31
C PRO A 74 -42.72 20.58 -42.85
N SER A 75 -41.89 21.23 -43.67
CA SER A 75 -42.19 22.49 -44.37
C SER A 75 -42.56 23.68 -43.47
N THR A 76 -42.24 23.61 -42.17
CA THR A 76 -42.42 24.74 -41.25
C THR A 76 -41.14 25.57 -41.16
N SER A 77 -41.27 26.86 -40.86
CA SER A 77 -40.13 27.73 -40.54
C SER A 77 -40.19 28.15 -39.07
N GLY A 78 -39.04 28.24 -38.42
CA GLY A 78 -38.96 28.69 -37.03
C GLY A 78 -37.54 28.82 -36.52
N VAL A 79 -37.41 29.56 -35.42
CA VAL A 79 -36.13 29.88 -34.78
C VAL A 79 -35.84 28.84 -33.71
N ILE A 80 -34.68 28.18 -33.80
CA ILE A 80 -34.24 27.18 -32.83
C ILE A 80 -33.71 27.89 -31.58
N LEU A 81 -32.88 28.91 -31.77
CA LEU A 81 -32.30 29.72 -30.69
C LEU A 81 -32.10 31.16 -31.17
N SER A 82 -32.37 32.13 -30.29
CA SER A 82 -32.13 33.56 -30.56
C SER A 82 -31.58 34.27 -29.31
N ILE A 83 -30.49 35.02 -29.46
CA ILE A 83 -29.92 35.94 -28.49
C ILE A 83 -30.10 37.34 -29.07
N ARG A 84 -30.93 38.15 -28.42
CA ARG A 84 -31.32 39.45 -28.97
C ARG A 84 -31.49 40.52 -27.91
N GLU A 85 -31.25 41.76 -28.32
CA GLU A 85 -31.55 42.97 -27.57
C GLU A 85 -32.46 43.83 -28.44
N LEU A 86 -33.70 44.04 -28.00
CA LEU A 86 -34.72 44.76 -28.79
C LEU A 86 -34.85 44.16 -30.21
N GLU A 87 -34.54 44.95 -31.24
CA GLU A 87 -34.60 44.57 -32.65
C GLU A 87 -33.30 43.94 -33.18
N HIS A 88 -32.20 43.97 -32.43
CA HIS A 88 -30.91 43.46 -32.88
C HIS A 88 -30.70 42.01 -32.45
N SER A 89 -30.39 41.14 -33.42
CA SER A 89 -30.11 39.73 -33.21
C SER A 89 -28.61 39.48 -33.25
N TYR A 90 -28.02 39.22 -32.08
CA TYR A 90 -26.58 38.98 -31.94
C TYR A 90 -26.20 37.55 -32.31
N PHE A 91 -27.12 36.62 -32.10
CA PHE A 91 -27.05 35.24 -32.58
C PHE A 91 -28.47 34.75 -32.81
N GLU A 92 -28.79 34.27 -34.00
CA GLU A 92 -30.05 33.56 -34.23
C GLU A 92 -29.88 32.48 -35.27
N LEU A 93 -30.33 31.27 -34.89
CA LEU A 93 -30.37 30.13 -35.80
C LEU A 93 -31.82 29.86 -36.18
N GLU A 94 -32.15 30.18 -37.43
CA GLU A 94 -33.47 29.96 -38.02
C GLU A 94 -33.41 28.77 -38.99
N SER A 95 -34.37 27.86 -38.88
CA SER A 95 -34.61 26.83 -39.87
C SER A 95 -35.82 27.21 -40.72
N SER A 96 -35.60 27.32 -42.04
CA SER A 96 -36.61 27.73 -43.01
C SER A 96 -37.04 26.55 -43.88
N GLY A 97 -38.05 25.79 -43.45
CA GLY A 97 -38.56 24.64 -44.20
C GLY A 97 -39.24 24.99 -45.52
N LEU A 98 -39.70 26.23 -45.70
CA LEU A 98 -40.27 26.69 -46.98
C LEU A 98 -39.20 26.99 -48.05
N ARG A 99 -37.96 27.25 -47.61
CA ARG A 99 -36.84 27.61 -48.49
C ARG A 99 -35.75 26.55 -48.51
N ASP A 100 -35.89 25.50 -47.72
CA ASP A 100 -34.86 24.47 -47.49
C ASP A 100 -33.51 25.09 -47.09
N GLU A 101 -33.53 26.02 -46.14
CA GLU A 101 -32.34 26.75 -45.68
C GLU A 101 -32.24 26.77 -44.16
N ILE A 102 -31.02 26.63 -43.66
CA ILE A 102 -30.64 27.06 -42.31
C ILE A 102 -30.02 28.45 -42.41
N ARG A 103 -30.47 29.37 -41.58
CA ARG A 103 -30.05 30.78 -41.60
C ARG A 103 -29.43 31.15 -40.27
N TYR A 104 -28.20 31.64 -40.33
CA TYR A 104 -27.52 32.21 -39.19
C TYR A 104 -27.53 33.73 -39.28
N HIS A 105 -28.23 34.39 -38.35
CA HIS A 105 -28.26 35.85 -38.25
C HIS A 105 -27.36 36.31 -37.11
N TYR A 106 -26.59 37.37 -37.35
CA TYR A 106 -25.66 37.93 -36.38
C TYR A 106 -25.39 39.41 -36.64
N MET A 107 -24.74 40.08 -35.69
CA MET A 107 -24.32 41.47 -35.83
C MET A 107 -22.82 41.56 -36.16
N HIS A 108 -22.47 42.43 -37.08
CA HIS A 108 -21.09 42.81 -37.35
C HIS A 108 -20.97 44.31 -37.57
N SER A 109 -20.17 44.97 -36.73
CA SER A 109 -19.91 46.41 -36.82
C SER A 109 -21.22 47.24 -36.82
N GLY A 110 -22.16 46.88 -35.94
CA GLY A 110 -23.48 47.50 -35.79
C GLY A 110 -24.47 47.21 -36.92
N ARG A 111 -24.15 46.30 -37.86
CA ARG A 111 -25.03 45.94 -38.99
C ARG A 111 -25.45 44.47 -38.91
N PRO A 112 -26.72 44.15 -39.18
CA PRO A 112 -27.17 42.77 -39.24
C PRO A 112 -26.59 42.07 -40.49
N ARG A 113 -26.18 40.82 -40.29
CA ARG A 113 -25.70 39.89 -41.31
C ARG A 113 -26.52 38.61 -41.26
N THR A 114 -26.63 37.94 -42.41
CA THR A 114 -27.36 36.67 -42.54
C THR A 114 -26.59 35.74 -43.46
N GLU A 115 -26.24 34.57 -42.94
CA GLU A 115 -25.70 33.46 -43.73
C GLU A 115 -26.80 32.45 -44.02
N ALA A 116 -27.23 32.37 -45.29
CA ALA A 116 -28.15 31.34 -45.76
C ALA A 116 -27.39 30.11 -46.27
N LEU A 117 -27.63 28.98 -45.61
CA LEU A 117 -27.01 27.69 -45.87
C LEU A 117 -28.10 26.71 -46.38
N PRO A 118 -28.07 26.32 -47.65
CA PRO A 118 -29.07 25.38 -48.20
C PRO A 118 -29.04 24.02 -47.49
N TYR A 119 -30.04 23.74 -46.67
CA TYR A 119 -30.19 22.45 -46.00
C TYR A 119 -31.63 22.28 -45.54
N ARG A 120 -32.26 21.18 -45.93
CA ARG A 120 -33.62 20.84 -45.52
C ARG A 120 -33.60 20.17 -44.14
N LEU A 121 -33.75 20.97 -43.09
CA LEU A 121 -33.87 20.48 -41.71
C LEU A 121 -35.33 20.13 -41.31
N ALA A 122 -36.31 20.69 -42.02
CA ALA A 122 -37.73 20.50 -41.76
C ALA A 122 -38.31 19.37 -42.61
N ASP A 123 -37.81 18.15 -42.41
CA ASP A 123 -38.24 16.92 -43.10
C ASP A 123 -39.02 15.93 -42.21
N GLY A 124 -39.15 16.24 -40.91
CA GLY A 124 -39.80 15.40 -39.92
C GLY A 124 -38.89 14.33 -39.28
N GLN A 125 -37.62 14.25 -39.67
CA GLN A 125 -36.63 13.36 -39.07
C GLN A 125 -35.84 14.07 -37.97
N TRP A 126 -35.13 13.26 -37.18
CA TRP A 126 -34.22 13.77 -36.15
C TRP A 126 -32.89 14.17 -36.78
N HIS A 127 -32.41 15.36 -36.42
CA HIS A 127 -31.11 15.87 -36.83
C HIS A 127 -30.31 16.40 -35.64
N ARG A 128 -29.02 16.09 -35.62
CA ARG A 128 -28.04 16.67 -34.70
C ARG A 128 -27.37 17.86 -35.37
N VAL A 129 -27.69 19.06 -34.90
CA VAL A 129 -27.19 20.32 -35.43
C VAL A 129 -26.08 20.86 -34.55
N ALA A 130 -24.91 21.13 -35.14
CA ALA A 130 -23.82 21.83 -34.48
C ALA A 130 -23.32 22.98 -35.36
N LEU A 131 -23.55 24.21 -34.89
CA LEU A 131 -23.05 25.43 -35.53
C LEU A 131 -21.90 25.99 -34.70
N SER A 132 -20.68 25.91 -35.23
CA SER A 132 -19.48 26.45 -34.61
C SER A 132 -19.05 27.74 -35.30
N VAL A 133 -18.73 28.73 -34.49
CA VAL A 133 -18.21 30.02 -34.93
C VAL A 133 -16.85 30.21 -34.28
N SER A 134 -15.81 30.43 -35.07
CA SER A 134 -14.45 30.73 -34.61
C SER A 134 -13.92 31.95 -35.37
N ALA A 135 -13.92 33.11 -34.72
CA ALA A 135 -13.56 34.40 -35.33
C ALA A 135 -14.33 34.67 -36.64
N SER A 136 -13.69 34.47 -37.79
CA SER A 136 -14.28 34.65 -39.13
C SER A 136 -14.68 33.34 -39.82
N HIS A 137 -14.75 32.23 -39.09
CA HIS A 137 -15.08 30.91 -39.65
C HIS A 137 -16.39 30.39 -39.06
N LEU A 138 -17.30 30.00 -39.95
CA LEU A 138 -18.56 29.33 -39.65
C LEU A 138 -18.48 27.88 -40.12
N LEU A 139 -18.71 26.94 -39.21
CA LEU A 139 -18.76 25.51 -39.48
C LEU A 139 -20.15 24.98 -39.09
N LEU A 140 -20.87 24.41 -40.04
CA LEU A 140 -22.14 23.73 -39.78
C LEU A 140 -21.95 22.22 -39.96
N HIS A 141 -22.20 21.49 -38.89
CA HIS A 141 -22.33 20.04 -38.92
C HIS A 141 -23.79 19.63 -38.75
N ILE A 142 -24.22 18.68 -39.57
CA ILE A 142 -25.50 18.00 -39.41
C ILE A 142 -25.23 16.50 -39.35
N ASP A 143 -25.77 15.83 -38.33
CA ASP A 143 -25.63 14.39 -38.11
C ASP A 143 -24.17 13.92 -38.10
N CYS A 144 -23.32 14.73 -37.47
CA CYS A 144 -21.87 14.51 -37.38
C CYS A 144 -21.16 14.51 -38.74
N ASN A 145 -21.75 15.12 -39.76
CA ASN A 145 -21.10 15.40 -41.04
C ASN A 145 -20.90 16.90 -41.20
N ARG A 146 -19.71 17.31 -41.64
CA ARG A 146 -19.43 18.72 -41.93
C ARG A 146 -20.09 19.10 -43.25
N ILE A 147 -21.23 19.80 -43.18
CA ILE A 147 -22.04 20.17 -44.35
C ILE A 147 -21.51 21.46 -44.97
N TYR A 148 -21.19 22.46 -44.15
CA TYR A 148 -20.68 23.75 -44.61
C TYR A 148 -19.47 24.23 -43.81
N GLU A 149 -18.57 24.88 -44.52
CA GLU A 149 -17.47 25.68 -43.99
C GLU A 149 -17.47 27.00 -44.77
N ARG A 150 -17.66 28.11 -44.06
CA ARG A 150 -17.70 29.46 -44.65
C ARG A 150 -16.80 30.42 -43.90
N VAL A 151 -16.20 31.33 -44.64
CA VAL A 151 -15.59 32.54 -44.08
C VAL A 151 -16.68 33.61 -44.01
N ILE A 152 -16.90 34.16 -42.83
CA ILE A 152 -17.94 35.15 -42.52
C ILE A 152 -17.30 36.39 -41.89
N ASP A 153 -18.01 37.52 -41.93
CA ASP A 153 -17.63 38.68 -41.12
C ASP A 153 -17.65 38.27 -39.63
N PRO A 154 -16.66 38.65 -38.80
CA PRO A 154 -16.62 38.25 -37.40
C PRO A 154 -17.84 38.74 -36.61
N PRO A 155 -18.61 37.85 -35.96
CA PRO A 155 -19.77 38.25 -35.19
C PRO A 155 -19.39 39.00 -33.91
N GLU A 156 -20.25 39.93 -33.51
CA GLU A 156 -20.11 40.64 -32.25
C GLU A 156 -20.34 39.70 -31.06
N THR A 157 -19.33 39.57 -30.21
CA THR A 157 -19.41 38.76 -28.98
C THR A 157 -19.56 39.61 -27.72
N ASN A 158 -19.52 40.94 -27.86
CA ASN A 158 -19.84 41.87 -26.78
C ASN A 158 -21.34 42.14 -26.73
N LEU A 159 -22.07 41.22 -26.11
CA LEU A 159 -23.52 41.33 -25.95
C LEU A 159 -23.88 42.49 -25.00
N PRO A 160 -24.89 43.32 -25.33
CA PRO A 160 -25.41 44.36 -24.44
C PRO A 160 -26.13 43.75 -23.23
N PRO A 161 -26.20 44.47 -22.09
CA PRO A 161 -26.68 43.93 -20.81
C PRO A 161 -28.17 43.53 -20.78
N GLY A 162 -29.02 44.01 -21.70
CA GLY A 162 -30.43 43.61 -21.80
C GLY A 162 -30.67 42.47 -22.81
N SER A 163 -29.61 41.79 -23.26
CA SER A 163 -29.73 40.68 -24.21
C SER A 163 -30.51 39.53 -23.59
N ASN A 164 -31.55 39.09 -24.29
CA ASN A 164 -32.40 38.00 -23.87
C ASN A 164 -32.16 36.76 -24.73
N LEU A 165 -32.09 35.61 -24.06
CA LEU A 165 -31.98 34.29 -24.69
C LEU A 165 -33.37 33.68 -24.89
N TRP A 166 -33.72 33.35 -26.12
CA TRP A 166 -35.00 32.74 -26.52
C TRP A 166 -34.75 31.37 -27.14
N LEU A 167 -35.54 30.37 -26.76
CA LEU A 167 -35.46 29.01 -27.29
C LEU A 167 -36.76 28.66 -28.03
N GLY A 168 -36.63 28.14 -29.25
CA GLY A 168 -37.77 27.72 -30.07
C GLY A 168 -38.66 28.88 -30.54
N GLN A 169 -38.21 30.13 -30.40
CA GLN A 169 -38.91 31.33 -30.85
C GLN A 169 -37.95 32.51 -30.99
N ARG A 170 -38.34 33.51 -31.79
CA ARG A 170 -37.58 34.75 -31.97
C ARG A 170 -37.90 35.80 -30.90
N ASN A 171 -39.18 35.88 -30.56
CA ASN A 171 -39.78 36.75 -29.55
C ASN A 171 -41.17 36.17 -29.21
N GLN A 172 -42.02 36.92 -28.51
CA GLN A 172 -43.35 36.45 -28.10
C GLN A 172 -44.30 36.13 -29.26
N LYS A 173 -44.16 36.77 -30.44
CA LYS A 173 -45.13 36.69 -31.55
C LYS A 173 -44.60 36.08 -32.85
N HIS A 174 -43.28 35.98 -33.01
CA HIS A 174 -42.65 35.66 -34.29
C HIS A 174 -41.59 34.55 -34.17
N GLY A 175 -41.35 33.87 -35.30
CA GLY A 175 -40.31 32.84 -35.44
C GLY A 175 -40.56 31.58 -34.60
N LEU A 176 -41.82 31.23 -34.36
CA LEU A 176 -42.21 30.07 -33.57
C LEU A 176 -41.75 28.75 -34.23
N PHE A 177 -40.79 28.06 -33.61
CA PHE A 177 -40.40 26.70 -33.99
C PHE A 177 -41.53 25.68 -33.74
N LYS A 178 -41.70 24.72 -34.66
CA LYS A 178 -42.73 23.69 -34.56
C LYS A 178 -42.06 22.33 -34.67
N GLY A 179 -42.00 21.61 -33.56
CA GLY A 179 -41.24 20.37 -33.49
C GLY A 179 -40.66 20.11 -32.11
N ILE A 180 -39.69 19.21 -32.03
CA ILE A 180 -39.05 18.80 -30.79
C ILE A 180 -37.61 19.31 -30.77
N ILE A 181 -37.18 19.85 -29.62
CA ILE A 181 -35.78 20.22 -29.36
C ILE A 181 -35.31 19.42 -28.14
N GLN A 182 -34.10 18.86 -28.25
CA GLN A 182 -33.37 18.14 -27.22
C GLN A 182 -31.90 18.61 -27.23
N ASP A 183 -31.19 18.50 -26.10
CA ASP A 183 -29.75 18.81 -25.98
C ASP A 183 -29.32 20.20 -26.48
N GLY A 184 -30.17 21.22 -26.31
CA GLY A 184 -29.83 22.61 -26.62
C GLY A 184 -28.75 23.16 -25.70
N LYS A 185 -27.54 23.39 -26.21
CA LYS A 185 -26.38 23.89 -25.43
C LYS A 185 -25.53 24.86 -26.22
N ILE A 186 -24.86 25.77 -25.52
CA ILE A 186 -23.77 26.58 -26.08
C ILE A 186 -22.48 26.22 -25.35
N ILE A 187 -21.42 25.94 -26.11
CA ILE A 187 -20.10 25.55 -25.60
C ILE A 187 -19.07 26.58 -26.04
N PHE A 188 -18.36 27.17 -25.07
CA PHE A 188 -17.34 28.20 -25.29
C PHE A 188 -15.93 27.60 -25.27
N MET A 189 -15.70 26.62 -26.13
CA MET A 189 -14.42 25.94 -26.29
C MET A 189 -14.15 25.63 -27.77
N PRO A 190 -12.86 25.51 -28.13
CA PRO A 190 -12.50 25.02 -29.45
C PRO A 190 -13.10 23.66 -29.76
N ASN A 191 -13.63 23.52 -30.97
CA ASN A 191 -14.24 22.29 -31.46
C ASN A 191 -15.37 21.74 -30.57
N GLY A 192 -16.23 22.61 -30.02
CA GLY A 192 -17.35 22.21 -29.16
C GLY A 192 -18.28 21.15 -29.75
N TYR A 193 -18.35 21.03 -31.08
CA TYR A 193 -19.11 20.01 -31.81
C TYR A 193 -18.70 18.56 -31.47
N ILE A 194 -17.48 18.34 -30.97
CA ILE A 194 -16.99 17.01 -30.55
C ILE A 194 -17.83 16.46 -29.38
N THR A 195 -18.44 17.30 -28.57
CA THR A 195 -19.29 16.86 -27.46
C THR A 195 -20.56 16.13 -27.93
N GLN A 196 -21.11 16.52 -29.10
CA GLN A 196 -22.22 15.83 -29.75
C GLN A 196 -21.72 14.71 -30.70
N CYS A 197 -20.51 14.87 -31.25
CA CYS A 197 -19.91 14.02 -32.28
C CYS A 197 -18.46 13.64 -31.96
N PRO A 198 -18.21 12.70 -31.02
CA PRO A 198 -16.86 12.40 -30.53
C PRO A 198 -15.92 11.77 -31.57
N ASN A 199 -16.48 11.19 -32.64
CA ASN A 199 -15.73 10.48 -33.68
C ASN A 199 -15.25 11.40 -34.82
N LEU A 200 -15.55 12.69 -34.79
CA LEU A 200 -15.04 13.63 -35.79
C LEU A 200 -13.51 13.80 -35.58
N ASN A 201 -12.71 13.35 -36.54
CA ASN A 201 -11.25 13.43 -36.48
C ASN A 201 -10.79 14.88 -36.33
N ARG A 202 -9.99 15.18 -35.30
CA ARG A 202 -9.22 16.42 -35.19
C ARG A 202 -8.17 16.44 -36.30
N THR A 203 -8.45 17.07 -37.43
CA THR A 203 -7.46 17.22 -38.52
C THR A 203 -6.31 18.16 -38.15
N CYS A 204 -6.46 19.03 -37.14
CA CYS A 204 -5.37 19.82 -36.58
C CYS A 204 -5.49 19.92 -35.04
N PRO A 205 -4.38 19.81 -34.28
CA PRO A 205 -4.35 20.19 -32.87
C PRO A 205 -4.52 21.71 -32.72
N THR A 206 -5.20 22.15 -31.67
CA THR A 206 -5.35 23.59 -31.39
C THR A 206 -4.03 24.20 -30.91
N CYS A 207 -3.86 25.52 -31.00
CA CYS A 207 -2.69 26.21 -30.44
C CYS A 207 -2.56 25.96 -28.92
N SER A 208 -3.68 25.84 -28.21
CA SER A 208 -3.72 25.47 -26.79
C SER A 208 -3.26 24.03 -26.54
N ASP A 209 -3.63 23.07 -27.41
CA ASP A 209 -3.15 21.69 -27.34
C ASP A 209 -1.63 21.65 -27.61
N PHE A 210 -1.14 22.46 -28.55
CA PHE A 210 0.29 22.56 -28.86
C PHE A 210 1.10 23.12 -27.70
N LEU A 211 0.64 24.21 -27.07
CA LEU A 211 1.29 24.79 -25.88
C LEU A 211 1.29 23.80 -24.70
N SER A 212 0.20 23.06 -24.53
CA SER A 212 0.08 22.01 -23.51
C SER A 212 1.04 20.86 -23.77
N LEU A 213 1.24 20.48 -25.04
CA LEU A 213 2.23 19.47 -25.43
C LEU A 213 3.66 19.96 -25.18
N VAL A 214 3.97 21.21 -25.51
CA VAL A 214 5.29 21.83 -25.24
C VAL A 214 5.57 21.83 -23.73
N GLN A 215 4.59 22.24 -22.90
CA GLN A 215 4.72 22.18 -21.45
C GLN A 215 4.94 20.74 -20.96
N GLY A 216 4.18 19.77 -21.48
CA GLY A 216 4.35 18.36 -21.14
C GLY A 216 5.75 17.83 -21.48
N ILE A 217 6.35 18.28 -22.60
CA ILE A 217 7.73 17.93 -22.96
C ILE A 217 8.73 18.53 -21.96
N MET A 218 8.53 19.78 -21.54
CA MET A 218 9.38 20.42 -20.53
C MET A 218 9.31 19.69 -19.18
N ASP A 219 8.12 19.31 -18.74
CA ASP A 219 7.92 18.57 -17.49
C ASP A 219 8.60 17.18 -17.55
N LEU A 220 8.51 16.50 -18.69
CA LEU A 220 9.20 15.23 -18.93
C LEU A 220 10.72 15.38 -18.89
N GLN A 221 11.27 16.45 -19.48
CA GLN A 221 12.69 16.75 -19.41
C GLN A 221 13.15 17.00 -17.96
N GLU A 222 12.36 17.72 -17.17
CA GLU A 222 12.64 17.95 -15.75
C GLU A 222 12.62 16.63 -14.95
N LEU A 223 11.63 15.77 -15.21
CA LEU A 223 11.52 14.48 -14.56
C LEU A 223 12.71 13.58 -14.88
N LEU A 224 13.15 13.56 -16.15
CA LEU A 224 14.34 12.84 -16.59
C LEU A 224 15.60 13.36 -15.90
N ALA A 225 15.77 14.68 -15.82
CA ALA A 225 16.91 15.28 -15.11
C ALA A 225 16.93 14.89 -13.63
N LYS A 226 15.76 14.92 -12.95
CA LYS A 226 15.62 14.49 -11.56
C LYS A 226 15.91 12.99 -11.37
N MET A 227 15.44 12.14 -12.28
CA MET A 227 15.72 10.70 -12.23
C MET A 227 17.21 10.41 -12.43
N THR A 228 17.85 11.06 -13.40
CA THR A 228 19.30 10.93 -13.63
C THR A 228 20.09 11.37 -12.41
N ALA A 229 19.71 12.47 -11.75
CA ALA A 229 20.35 12.93 -10.52
C ALA A 229 20.17 11.91 -9.36
N LYS A 230 18.96 11.35 -9.19
CA LYS A 230 18.70 10.30 -8.20
C LYS A 230 19.50 9.03 -8.49
N LEU A 231 19.63 8.67 -9.77
CA LEU A 231 20.39 7.49 -10.19
C LEU A 231 21.87 7.67 -9.88
N ASN A 232 22.47 8.79 -10.29
CA ASN A 232 23.87 9.12 -9.96
C ASN A 232 24.11 9.15 -8.44
N TYR A 233 23.17 9.70 -7.67
CA TYR A 233 23.26 9.68 -6.21
C TYR A 233 23.23 8.26 -5.63
N ALA A 234 22.33 7.40 -6.14
CA ALA A 234 22.24 6.01 -5.72
C ALA A 234 23.50 5.21 -6.09
N GLU A 235 24.02 5.39 -7.30
CA GLU A 235 25.25 4.77 -7.78
C GLU A 235 26.46 5.19 -6.91
N THR A 236 26.56 6.48 -6.56
CA THR A 236 27.61 6.98 -5.65
C THR A 236 27.52 6.32 -4.27
N ARG A 237 26.30 6.15 -3.73
CA ARG A 237 26.10 5.45 -2.44
C ARG A 237 26.47 3.98 -2.51
N LEU A 238 26.15 3.30 -3.61
CA LEU A 238 26.52 1.90 -3.81
C LEU A 238 28.03 1.73 -3.92
N SER A 239 28.72 2.60 -4.66
CA SER A 239 30.18 2.61 -4.75
C SER A 239 30.85 2.81 -3.37
N GLN A 240 30.26 3.61 -2.48
CA GLN A 240 30.75 3.75 -1.11
C GLN A 240 30.61 2.46 -0.28
N LEU A 241 29.54 1.68 -0.50
CA LEU A 241 29.31 0.40 0.17
C LEU A 241 30.22 -0.72 -0.35
N GLU A 242 30.63 -0.68 -1.62
CA GLU A 242 31.60 -1.65 -2.16
C GLU A 242 32.97 -1.54 -1.47
N ASN A 243 33.32 -0.36 -0.95
CA ASN A 243 34.55 -0.15 -0.16
C ASN A 243 34.40 -0.51 1.33
N CYS A 244 33.21 -0.92 1.79
CA CYS A 244 33.02 -1.39 3.16
C CYS A 244 33.51 -2.84 3.30
N HIS A 245 34.61 -3.02 4.04
CA HIS A 245 35.09 -4.34 4.41
C HIS A 245 34.22 -4.93 5.54
N CYS A 246 33.34 -5.87 5.20
CA CYS A 246 32.59 -6.65 6.20
C CYS A 246 33.53 -7.68 6.83
N GLU A 247 34.09 -7.35 8.00
CA GLU A 247 34.89 -8.28 8.79
C GLU A 247 33.98 -9.39 9.31
N LYS A 248 34.15 -10.61 8.78
CA LYS A 248 33.36 -11.77 9.20
C LYS A 248 33.86 -12.23 10.57
N THR A 249 32.99 -12.17 11.57
CA THR A 249 33.31 -12.52 12.96
C THR A 249 32.36 -13.60 13.47
N CYS A 250 32.82 -14.39 14.44
CA CYS A 250 32.02 -15.40 15.13
C CYS A 250 31.79 -14.96 16.58
N GLN A 251 30.55 -15.00 17.05
CA GLN A 251 30.22 -14.69 18.45
C GLN A 251 29.94 -15.98 19.23
N VAL A 252 30.76 -16.27 20.24
CA VAL A 252 30.67 -17.49 21.04
C VAL A 252 30.76 -17.15 22.52
N SER A 253 29.73 -17.51 23.29
CA SER A 253 29.67 -17.29 24.76
C SER A 253 29.95 -15.85 25.19
N GLY A 254 29.54 -14.87 24.37
CA GLY A 254 29.74 -13.44 24.60
C GLY A 254 31.10 -12.89 24.15
N LEU A 255 32.02 -13.73 23.67
CA LEU A 255 33.31 -13.33 23.09
C LEU A 255 33.22 -13.25 21.57
N LEU A 256 33.96 -12.32 20.98
CA LEU A 256 34.02 -12.07 19.54
C LEU A 256 35.35 -12.59 18.99
N TYR A 257 35.28 -13.48 18.00
CA TYR A 257 36.41 -14.08 17.30
C TYR A 257 36.45 -13.58 15.86
N ARG A 258 37.63 -13.15 15.38
CA ARG A 258 37.87 -12.77 13.98
C ARG A 258 38.04 -14.00 13.09
N ASP A 259 37.97 -13.79 11.77
CA ASP A 259 38.26 -14.86 10.83
C ASP A 259 39.67 -15.45 11.08
N GLN A 260 39.76 -16.78 11.06
CA GLN A 260 40.94 -17.59 11.41
C GLN A 260 41.31 -17.67 12.89
N ASP A 261 40.65 -16.93 13.79
CA ASP A 261 40.89 -17.10 15.22
C ASP A 261 40.52 -18.52 15.64
N SER A 262 41.37 -19.12 16.48
CA SER A 262 41.21 -20.48 17.00
C SER A 262 41.24 -20.50 18.53
N TRP A 263 40.35 -21.29 19.13
CA TRP A 263 40.24 -21.44 20.59
C TRP A 263 39.87 -22.87 20.99
N VAL A 264 40.10 -23.21 22.25
CA VAL A 264 39.66 -24.48 22.83
C VAL A 264 38.35 -24.26 23.57
N ASP A 265 37.35 -25.09 23.28
CA ASP A 265 36.03 -25.04 23.90
C ASP A 265 36.10 -25.36 25.41
N GLY A 266 35.04 -25.03 26.16
CA GLY A 266 35.01 -25.16 27.63
C GLY A 266 35.17 -26.59 28.15
N ASP A 267 34.93 -27.61 27.31
CA ASP A 267 35.20 -29.03 27.62
C ASP A 267 36.69 -29.40 27.51
N HIS A 268 37.54 -28.45 27.13
CA HIS A 268 38.97 -28.58 26.83
C HIS A 268 39.30 -29.62 25.76
N CYS A 269 38.31 -30.19 25.06
CA CYS A 269 38.47 -31.32 24.15
C CYS A 269 38.18 -30.99 22.69
N ARG A 270 37.75 -29.77 22.39
CA ARG A 270 37.46 -29.33 21.02
C ARG A 270 38.30 -28.12 20.67
N ASN A 271 38.97 -28.18 19.53
CA ASN A 271 39.59 -27.02 18.91
C ASN A 271 38.60 -26.44 17.91
N CYS A 272 38.24 -25.18 18.09
CA CYS A 272 37.28 -24.44 17.28
C CYS A 272 37.99 -23.32 16.53
N THR A 273 37.59 -23.08 15.28
CA THR A 273 38.11 -21.99 14.45
C THR A 273 36.95 -21.21 13.85
N CYS A 274 37.04 -19.88 13.85
CA CYS A 274 36.10 -19.05 13.11
C CYS A 274 36.51 -19.02 11.63
N LYS A 275 35.63 -19.50 10.75
CA LYS A 275 35.83 -19.45 9.29
C LYS A 275 34.65 -18.77 8.63
N SER A 276 34.90 -17.61 8.04
CA SER A 276 33.93 -16.81 7.31
C SER A 276 32.63 -16.58 8.08
N GLY A 277 32.71 -16.35 9.39
CA GLY A 277 31.56 -16.11 10.26
C GLY A 277 30.87 -17.38 10.77
N ALA A 278 31.39 -18.58 10.43
CA ALA A 278 30.91 -19.85 10.96
C ALA A 278 31.96 -20.48 11.89
N VAL A 279 31.50 -21.07 12.99
CA VAL A 279 32.36 -21.78 13.94
C VAL A 279 32.54 -23.23 13.50
N GLU A 280 33.78 -23.65 13.26
CA GLU A 280 34.12 -25.04 12.96
C GLU A 280 34.90 -25.67 14.12
N CYS A 281 34.31 -26.63 14.83
CA CYS A 281 34.95 -27.34 15.94
C CYS A 281 35.34 -28.77 15.57
N ARG A 282 36.52 -29.21 16.01
CA ARG A 282 37.01 -30.58 15.86
C ARG A 282 37.43 -31.13 17.21
N ARG A 283 36.98 -32.35 17.53
CA ARG A 283 37.44 -33.06 18.73
C ARG A 283 38.91 -33.40 18.60
N MET A 284 39.66 -33.10 19.65
CA MET A 284 41.05 -33.50 19.77
C MET A 284 41.14 -35.01 19.97
N SER A 285 42.09 -35.64 19.28
CA SER A 285 42.38 -37.07 19.45
C SER A 285 43.42 -37.23 20.54
N CYS A 286 43.11 -38.06 21.54
CA CYS A 286 44.08 -38.38 22.58
C CYS A 286 45.01 -39.50 22.10
N PRO A 287 46.33 -39.40 22.38
CA PRO A 287 47.25 -40.48 22.08
C PRO A 287 46.88 -41.75 22.89
N PRO A 288 47.23 -42.95 22.39
CA PRO A 288 47.05 -44.19 23.14
C PRO A 288 47.75 -44.11 24.50
N LEU A 289 47.03 -44.39 25.58
CA LEU A 289 47.54 -44.29 26.94
C LEU A 289 47.72 -45.69 27.53
N ASN A 290 48.96 -46.10 27.72
CA ASN A 290 49.33 -47.33 28.43
C ASN A 290 49.96 -46.99 29.77
N CYS A 291 49.22 -47.19 30.86
CA CYS A 291 49.73 -46.99 32.20
C CYS A 291 50.55 -48.20 32.67
N SER A 292 51.60 -47.95 33.45
CA SER A 292 52.32 -49.02 34.14
C SER A 292 51.39 -49.75 35.11
N PRO A 293 51.68 -51.00 35.51
CA PRO A 293 50.87 -51.71 36.49
C PRO A 293 50.63 -50.93 37.78
N ASP A 294 51.54 -50.03 38.17
CA ASP A 294 51.47 -49.22 39.39
C ASP A 294 50.76 -47.87 39.21
N SER A 295 50.18 -47.61 38.04
CA SER A 295 49.46 -46.37 37.74
C SER A 295 48.10 -46.63 37.10
N LEU A 296 47.20 -45.66 37.23
CA LEU A 296 45.87 -45.68 36.64
C LEU A 296 45.62 -44.43 35.79
N PRO A 297 44.81 -44.53 34.73
CA PRO A 297 44.46 -43.38 33.90
C PRO A 297 43.42 -42.50 34.61
N VAL A 298 43.74 -41.23 34.82
CA VAL A 298 42.90 -40.26 35.56
C VAL A 298 42.67 -39.00 34.72
N HIS A 299 41.47 -38.44 34.78
CA HIS A 299 41.16 -37.12 34.20
C HIS A 299 41.66 -36.00 35.11
N ILE A 300 42.30 -34.99 34.54
CA ILE A 300 42.74 -33.80 35.25
C ILE A 300 41.90 -32.62 34.78
N ALA A 301 41.42 -31.80 35.73
CA ALA A 301 40.71 -30.56 35.41
C ALA A 301 41.58 -29.65 34.53
N GLY A 302 41.01 -29.11 33.45
CA GLY A 302 41.74 -28.30 32.48
C GLY A 302 42.44 -29.10 31.36
N GLN A 303 42.32 -30.43 31.33
CA GLN A 303 42.93 -31.28 30.29
C GLN A 303 41.91 -32.22 29.65
N CYS A 304 41.95 -32.34 28.32
CA CYS A 304 41.10 -33.29 27.61
C CYS A 304 41.49 -34.74 27.90
N CYS A 305 42.78 -35.04 27.77
CA CYS A 305 43.28 -36.41 27.79
C CYS A 305 43.58 -36.89 29.21
N LYS A 306 43.28 -38.16 29.47
CA LYS A 306 43.68 -38.83 30.72
C LYS A 306 45.18 -38.90 30.82
N VAL A 307 45.71 -38.90 32.04
CA VAL A 307 47.13 -39.15 32.32
C VAL A 307 47.28 -40.23 33.37
N CYS A 308 48.37 -40.99 33.29
CA CYS A 308 48.66 -42.02 34.28
C CYS A 308 49.14 -41.38 35.58
N ARG A 309 48.44 -41.66 36.67
CA ARG A 309 48.84 -41.27 38.03
C ARG A 309 49.09 -42.51 38.89
N PRO A 310 50.04 -42.47 39.83
CA PRO A 310 50.29 -43.60 40.72
C PRO A 310 49.02 -44.01 41.46
N LYS A 311 48.77 -45.31 41.52
CA LYS A 311 47.61 -45.86 42.23
C LYS A 311 47.94 -46.03 43.71
N CYS A 312 46.96 -45.87 44.58
CA CYS A 312 47.10 -46.27 45.98
C CYS A 312 46.45 -47.65 46.19
N ILE A 313 46.98 -48.43 47.15
CA ILE A 313 46.38 -49.71 47.53
C ILE A 313 46.01 -49.65 49.01
N TYR A 314 44.75 -49.92 49.33
CA TYR A 314 44.25 -49.96 50.70
C TYR A 314 43.35 -51.18 50.91
N GLY A 315 43.70 -52.06 51.85
CA GLY A 315 42.90 -53.25 52.17
C GLY A 315 42.59 -54.13 50.96
N GLY A 316 43.51 -54.23 50.00
CA GLY A 316 43.33 -54.97 48.73
C GLY A 316 42.58 -54.21 47.62
N LYS A 317 42.03 -53.01 47.88
CA LYS A 317 41.39 -52.17 46.86
C LYS A 317 42.39 -51.22 46.22
N VAL A 318 42.30 -51.07 44.90
CA VAL A 318 43.11 -50.13 44.13
C VAL A 318 42.34 -48.82 43.99
N LEU A 319 43.00 -47.70 44.29
CA LEU A 319 42.43 -46.36 44.24
C LEU A 319 43.19 -45.50 43.23
N ALA A 320 42.45 -44.79 42.39
CA ALA A 320 42.99 -43.76 41.51
C ALA A 320 43.24 -42.46 42.27
N GLU A 321 44.13 -41.62 41.74
CA GLU A 321 44.40 -40.26 42.25
C GLU A 321 43.09 -39.50 42.48
N GLY A 322 42.93 -38.91 43.67
CA GLY A 322 41.73 -38.18 44.09
C GLY A 322 40.58 -39.04 44.65
N GLN A 323 40.66 -40.39 44.57
CA GLN A 323 39.68 -41.25 45.25
C GLN A 323 39.92 -41.25 46.76
N ARG A 324 38.82 -41.28 47.53
CA ARG A 324 38.81 -41.13 48.99
C ARG A 324 38.38 -42.41 49.70
N ILE A 325 38.97 -42.62 50.87
CA ILE A 325 38.65 -43.67 51.83
C ILE A 325 38.00 -42.99 53.03
N LEU A 326 36.73 -43.30 53.24
CA LEU A 326 35.90 -42.65 54.24
C LEU A 326 35.84 -43.56 55.48
N SER A 327 36.81 -43.38 56.37
CA SER A 327 36.98 -44.14 57.62
C SER A 327 37.26 -43.20 58.80
N LYS A 328 37.42 -43.72 60.03
CA LYS A 328 37.81 -42.92 61.21
C LYS A 328 39.06 -42.06 60.98
N ASN A 329 39.95 -42.52 60.09
CA ASN A 329 41.03 -41.72 59.53
C ASN A 329 40.80 -41.60 58.02
N CYS A 330 40.08 -40.56 57.62
CA CYS A 330 39.86 -40.31 56.20
C CYS A 330 41.15 -40.07 55.45
N GLN A 331 41.27 -40.71 54.31
CA GLN A 331 42.47 -40.66 53.48
C GLN A 331 42.09 -40.47 52.02
N GLU A 332 42.82 -39.63 51.30
CA GLU A 332 42.71 -39.45 49.86
C GLU A 332 43.96 -40.02 49.21
N CYS A 333 43.80 -40.71 48.08
CA CYS A 333 44.93 -41.12 47.28
C CYS A 333 45.53 -39.88 46.59
N ARG A 334 46.73 -39.47 47.01
CA ARG A 334 47.45 -38.35 46.42
C ARG A 334 48.90 -38.72 46.16
N GLY A 335 49.32 -38.71 44.90
CA GLY A 335 50.66 -39.07 44.48
C GLY A 335 51.05 -40.51 44.83
N GLY A 336 50.10 -41.45 44.81
CA GLY A 336 50.33 -42.86 45.17
C GLY A 336 50.42 -43.13 46.68
N VAL A 337 50.24 -42.12 47.52
CA VAL A 337 50.20 -42.26 48.97
C VAL A 337 48.83 -41.87 49.50
N LEU A 338 48.38 -42.58 50.54
CA LEU A 338 47.16 -42.25 51.26
C LEU A 338 47.43 -41.10 52.21
N VAL A 339 46.98 -39.91 51.84
CA VAL A 339 47.16 -38.69 52.62
C VAL A 339 45.93 -38.48 53.49
N LYS A 340 46.13 -38.21 54.79
CA LYS A 340 45.03 -37.96 55.72
C LYS A 340 44.28 -36.68 55.31
N ILE A 341 42.97 -36.78 55.14
CA ILE A 341 42.09 -35.64 54.95
C ILE A 341 41.79 -35.09 56.34
N THR A 342 42.30 -33.90 56.65
CA THR A 342 41.91 -33.15 57.83
C THR A 342 40.67 -32.33 57.51
N GLU A 343 39.52 -32.98 57.42
CA GLU A 343 38.25 -32.27 57.56
C GLU A 343 38.10 -31.86 59.04
N ALA A 344 37.82 -30.58 59.28
CA ALA A 344 37.55 -30.10 60.63
C ALA A 344 36.20 -30.67 61.08
N CYS A 345 36.24 -31.79 61.80
CA CYS A 345 35.01 -32.40 62.29
C CYS A 345 34.37 -31.50 63.36
N PRO A 346 33.04 -31.32 63.31
CA PRO A 346 32.33 -30.55 64.32
C PRO A 346 32.50 -31.19 65.71
N LEU A 347 32.58 -30.34 66.75
CA LEU A 347 32.61 -30.81 68.13
C LEU A 347 31.27 -31.47 68.48
N LEU A 348 31.34 -32.69 69.02
CA LEU A 348 30.17 -33.47 69.39
C LEU A 348 29.81 -33.25 70.86
N ASN A 349 28.54 -32.96 71.14
CA ASN A 349 28.01 -32.75 72.50
C ASN A 349 27.59 -34.07 73.19
N CYS A 350 28.32 -35.16 72.96
CA CYS A 350 28.04 -36.48 73.53
C CYS A 350 29.34 -37.18 73.96
N SER A 351 29.21 -38.13 74.88
CA SER A 351 30.34 -38.92 75.37
C SER A 351 30.96 -39.77 74.25
N GLU A 352 32.27 -40.06 74.33
CA GLU A 352 32.97 -40.89 73.33
C GLU A 352 32.34 -42.28 73.14
N LYS A 353 31.67 -42.81 74.17
CA LYS A 353 30.96 -44.09 74.11
C LYS A 353 29.75 -44.07 73.17
N ASP A 354 29.24 -42.88 72.87
CA ASP A 354 28.09 -42.65 72.00
C ASP A 354 28.51 -42.13 70.62
N HIS A 355 29.80 -42.14 70.28
CA HIS A 355 30.28 -41.74 68.94
C HIS A 355 30.09 -42.87 67.93
N ILE A 356 29.41 -42.56 66.83
CA ILE A 356 29.16 -43.48 65.70
C ILE A 356 29.75 -42.89 64.42
N LEU A 357 30.45 -43.69 63.61
CA LEU A 357 30.95 -43.26 62.31
C LEU A 357 29.92 -43.62 61.23
N PRO A 358 29.36 -42.64 60.51
CA PRO A 358 28.41 -42.90 59.43
C PRO A 358 29.08 -43.57 58.23
N GLU A 359 28.30 -44.32 57.45
CA GLU A 359 28.78 -44.87 56.17
C GLU A 359 29.12 -43.72 55.20
N ASN A 360 30.24 -43.83 54.49
CA ASN A 360 30.72 -42.83 53.51
C ASN A 360 30.92 -41.41 54.08
N GLN A 361 31.28 -41.28 55.37
CA GLN A 361 31.65 -40.00 55.96
C GLN A 361 32.94 -40.09 56.78
N CYS A 362 33.57 -38.93 56.99
CA CYS A 362 34.82 -38.80 57.73
C CYS A 362 34.63 -38.50 59.22
N CYS A 363 33.54 -37.83 59.56
CA CYS A 363 33.30 -37.36 60.91
C CYS A 363 32.33 -38.27 61.64
N SER A 364 32.64 -38.56 62.91
CA SER A 364 31.68 -39.25 63.77
C SER A 364 30.53 -38.32 64.12
N VAL A 365 29.38 -38.90 64.43
CA VAL A 365 28.18 -38.21 64.94
C VAL A 365 27.76 -38.85 66.26
N CYS A 366 26.87 -38.18 66.99
CA CYS A 366 26.32 -38.74 68.24
C CYS A 366 25.28 -39.82 67.96
N ARG A 367 25.22 -40.85 68.80
CA ARG A 367 24.19 -41.87 68.77
C ARG A 367 22.80 -41.22 68.85
N GLY A 368 21.91 -41.61 67.93
CA GLY A 368 20.60 -40.98 67.75
C GLY A 368 20.58 -39.81 66.75
N HIS A 369 21.68 -39.58 66.03
CA HIS A 369 21.72 -38.61 64.93
C HIS A 369 20.67 -38.94 63.84
N ASN A 370 20.01 -37.91 63.33
CA ASN A 370 18.95 -38.05 62.35
C ASN A 370 19.50 -37.95 60.91
N PHE A 371 19.95 -39.08 60.36
CA PHE A 371 20.46 -39.14 58.99
C PHE A 371 19.38 -38.85 57.93
N CYS A 372 18.09 -38.93 58.24
CA CYS A 372 17.03 -38.59 57.30
C CYS A 372 16.87 -37.07 57.08
N ALA A 373 17.40 -36.23 57.97
CA ALA A 373 17.38 -34.77 57.78
C ALA A 373 18.40 -34.30 56.73
N GLU A 374 19.52 -35.01 56.59
CA GLU A 374 20.62 -34.70 55.67
C GLU A 374 20.76 -35.73 54.53
N GLY A 375 20.02 -36.83 54.60
CA GLY A 375 20.17 -38.03 53.77
C GLY A 375 19.37 -38.04 52.46
N PRO A 376 19.27 -39.20 51.80
CA PRO A 376 18.72 -39.30 50.45
C PRO A 376 17.26 -38.84 50.39
N LYS A 377 16.93 -38.04 49.37
CA LYS A 377 15.55 -37.64 49.08
C LYS A 377 14.80 -38.86 48.54
N CYS A 378 14.10 -39.57 49.42
CA CYS A 378 13.25 -40.70 49.02
C CYS A 378 12.13 -40.20 48.11
N GLY A 379 11.86 -40.95 47.03
CA GLY A 379 10.81 -40.65 46.08
C GLY A 379 9.41 -40.86 46.66
N GLU A 380 8.41 -40.66 45.81
CA GLU A 380 7.01 -40.86 46.16
C GLU A 380 6.76 -42.32 46.61
N ASN A 381 5.87 -42.53 47.57
CA ASN A 381 5.56 -43.83 48.21
C ASN A 381 6.73 -44.54 48.94
N SER A 382 7.88 -43.90 49.06
CA SER A 382 8.99 -44.34 49.91
C SER A 382 9.05 -43.49 51.18
N GLU A 383 9.50 -44.07 52.29
CA GLU A 383 9.77 -43.39 53.54
C GLU A 383 11.24 -43.56 53.95
N CYS A 384 11.83 -42.51 54.52
CA CYS A 384 13.20 -42.58 55.01
C CYS A 384 13.23 -43.29 56.37
N LYS A 385 13.97 -44.39 56.44
CA LYS A 385 14.31 -45.05 57.70
C LYS A 385 15.69 -44.65 58.16
N ASN A 386 15.73 -44.11 59.37
CA ASN A 386 16.95 -43.71 60.03
C ASN A 386 17.58 -44.88 60.80
N TRP A 387 18.75 -45.33 60.36
CA TRP A 387 19.52 -46.38 61.02
C TRP A 387 20.64 -45.79 61.88
N ASN A 388 21.34 -46.65 62.62
CA ASN A 388 22.42 -46.22 63.51
C ASN A 388 23.62 -45.60 62.79
N THR A 389 23.87 -45.87 61.51
CA THR A 389 25.05 -45.37 60.77
C THR A 389 24.72 -44.78 59.40
N LYS A 390 23.44 -44.77 59.00
CA LYS A 390 22.97 -44.28 57.69
C LYS A 390 21.47 -44.04 57.69
N ALA A 391 20.98 -43.39 56.65
CA ALA A 391 19.56 -43.41 56.27
C ALA A 391 19.38 -44.25 55.01
N THR A 392 18.28 -45.01 54.93
CA THR A 392 17.86 -45.69 53.70
C THR A 392 16.40 -45.41 53.43
N CYS A 393 16.00 -45.46 52.16
CA CYS A 393 14.59 -45.41 51.80
C CYS A 393 13.97 -46.81 51.88
N GLU A 394 12.74 -46.90 52.35
CA GLU A 394 11.93 -48.12 52.34
C GLU A 394 10.54 -47.84 51.77
N CYS A 395 9.96 -48.81 51.07
CA CYS A 395 8.61 -48.67 50.53
C CYS A 395 7.58 -48.67 51.67
N LYS A 396 6.57 -47.80 51.57
CA LYS A 396 5.43 -47.81 52.50
C LYS A 396 4.62 -49.10 52.33
N ASN A 397 3.89 -49.50 53.37
CA ASN A 397 3.06 -50.70 53.35
C ASN A 397 2.10 -50.71 52.14
N GLY A 398 2.19 -51.74 51.32
CA GLY A 398 1.39 -51.91 50.11
C GLY A 398 2.13 -51.63 48.79
N TYR A 399 3.35 -51.09 48.85
CA TYR A 399 4.17 -50.72 47.68
C TYR A 399 5.43 -51.60 47.58
N ILE A 400 5.93 -51.84 46.36
CA ILE A 400 7.12 -52.65 46.10
C ILE A 400 8.22 -51.84 45.39
N SER A 401 9.49 -52.20 45.61
CA SER A 401 10.62 -51.46 45.03
C SER A 401 10.75 -51.70 43.53
N VAL A 402 10.95 -50.63 42.77
CA VAL A 402 11.16 -50.71 41.32
C VAL A 402 12.62 -51.12 41.07
N GLN A 403 12.82 -52.24 40.35
CA GLN A 403 14.15 -52.77 40.01
C GLN A 403 15.07 -53.03 41.22
N GLY A 404 14.52 -53.18 42.42
CA GLY A 404 15.26 -53.40 43.66
C GLY A 404 15.81 -52.14 44.33
N ASP A 405 15.50 -50.94 43.83
CA ASP A 405 15.84 -49.67 44.49
C ASP A 405 14.64 -49.18 45.33
N SER A 406 14.78 -49.20 46.64
CA SER A 406 13.73 -48.80 47.60
C SER A 406 13.61 -47.28 47.78
N ALA A 407 14.36 -46.48 47.02
CA ALA A 407 14.11 -45.04 46.90
C ALA A 407 12.94 -44.70 45.97
N TYR A 408 12.50 -45.66 45.14
CA TYR A 408 11.40 -45.50 44.18
C TYR A 408 10.47 -46.71 44.28
N CYS A 409 9.26 -46.51 44.80
CA CYS A 409 8.30 -47.57 45.07
C CYS A 409 6.96 -47.32 44.38
N GLU A 410 6.35 -48.37 43.85
CA GLU A 410 5.09 -48.35 43.10
C GLU A 410 4.08 -49.37 43.61
#